data_AF-A0A1H9SPT9-F1
#
_entry.id   AF-A0A1H9SPT9-F1
#
_cell.length_a   1.000
_cell.length_b   1.000
_cell.length_c   1.000
_cell.angle_alpha   90.00
_cell.angle_beta   90.00
_cell.angle_gamma   90.00
#
_symmetry.space_group_name_H-M   'P 1'
#
loop_
_entity.id
_entity.type
_entity.pdbx_description
1 polymer ?
#
loop_
_entity_poly.entity_id
_entity_poly.type
_entity_poly.pdbx_seq_one_letter_code
_entity_poly.pdbx_strand_id
1 'polypeptide(L)'
;MAKGILTAVALVLVLAPPALAASCGSAQTALRLDWSAVGWMPGGTTETVLAEHVSRPGEGLSQPVTVALSGATKRLEPGYPAVSAEFTGGRGAGTESFAMATDFANRKEVLILRLDFASPVAGLSFDIFDVDFVDRVRSQRGFRDGVTVTGYDAAGAAVAPALTSPHIPSGTGTSRRATVYLGPPLATNQAMGFRSDAAPGVDGGNVEVRFTSPVSSVTVGYSNGFDPPANNPQEQAIALSDLTFCNTLGAELNATKTQRLISESGTGCRDFGMDGRPDARAAIPGACIEYRVSVTNSGAGAATDIRLTDVLDDDLIFQAADVSGFGGGADGVQFSRPAAGQDCGATECVVGLNEATLPAGATGRIRVRATLR
;
A
#
# COMPACT_ATOMS: atom_id res chain seq x y z
N MET A 1 -22.00 -1.53 -52.45
CA MET A 1 -20.94 -0.92 -51.60
C MET A 1 -21.44 -0.96 -50.17
N ALA A 2 -21.09 -1.98 -49.39
CA ALA A 2 -21.56 -2.14 -48.02
C ALA A 2 -20.51 -1.55 -47.07
N LYS A 3 -20.94 -0.59 -46.24
CA LYS A 3 -20.14 0.07 -45.21
C LYS A 3 -19.64 -0.99 -44.23
N GLY A 4 -18.33 -0.99 -43.95
CA GLY A 4 -17.79 -1.72 -42.81
C GLY A 4 -18.38 -1.15 -41.53
N ILE A 5 -19.26 -1.90 -40.89
CA ILE A 5 -19.80 -1.57 -39.58
C ILE A 5 -18.69 -1.87 -38.57
N LEU A 6 -17.89 -0.86 -38.26
CA LEU A 6 -17.26 -0.72 -36.96
C LEU A 6 -18.11 0.28 -36.17
N THR A 7 -19.19 -0.19 -35.52
CA THR A 7 -19.84 0.59 -34.45
C THR A 7 -19.18 0.23 -33.13
N ALA A 8 -18.71 1.27 -32.45
CA ALA A 8 -17.94 1.19 -31.23
C ALA A 8 -18.80 0.64 -30.09
N VAL A 9 -18.39 -0.51 -29.57
CA VAL A 9 -18.92 -1.06 -28.32
C VAL A 9 -18.32 -0.24 -27.17
N ALA A 10 -19.17 0.31 -26.32
CA ALA A 10 -18.75 0.92 -25.06
C ALA A 10 -18.48 -0.18 -24.03
N LEU A 11 -17.19 -0.52 -23.82
CA LEU A 11 -16.75 -1.35 -22.70
C LEU A 11 -16.46 -0.42 -21.53
N VAL A 12 -17.28 -0.48 -20.49
CA VAL A 12 -17.03 0.25 -19.24
C VAL A 12 -16.48 -0.75 -18.21
N LEU A 13 -15.24 -0.53 -17.80
CA LEU A 13 -14.58 -1.25 -16.71
C LEU A 13 -14.49 -0.31 -15.51
N VAL A 14 -15.20 -0.62 -14.43
CA VAL A 14 -15.10 0.11 -13.17
C VAL A 14 -14.43 -0.79 -12.16
N LEU A 15 -13.32 -0.32 -11.60
CA LEU A 15 -12.68 -0.91 -10.43
C LEU A 15 -13.17 -0.15 -9.20
N ALA A 16 -13.59 -0.88 -8.17
CA ALA A 16 -13.46 -0.34 -6.83
C ALA A 16 -11.96 -0.25 -6.50
N PRO A 17 -11.52 0.77 -5.74
CA PRO A 17 -10.16 0.76 -5.20
C PRO A 17 -9.94 -0.58 -4.48
N PRO A 18 -8.73 -1.17 -4.56
CA PRO A 18 -8.46 -2.44 -3.89
C PRO A 18 -8.95 -2.32 -2.44
N ALA A 19 -9.66 -3.35 -1.95
CA ALA A 19 -10.06 -3.41 -0.55
C ALA A 19 -8.78 -3.40 0.31
N LEU A 20 -8.40 -2.20 0.75
CA LEU A 20 -7.18 -1.93 1.50
C LEU A 20 -7.41 -2.29 2.96
N ALA A 21 -7.35 -3.58 3.26
CA ALA A 21 -7.24 -4.07 4.62
C ALA A 21 -6.67 -5.49 4.63
N ALA A 22 -5.49 -5.69 4.03
CA ALA A 22 -4.70 -6.86 4.38
C ALA A 22 -3.79 -6.48 5.55
N SER A 23 -4.28 -6.71 6.78
CA SER A 23 -3.35 -7.11 7.86
C SER A 23 -2.45 -8.18 7.29
N CYS A 24 -1.13 -8.14 7.53
CA CYS A 24 -0.14 -9.10 7.02
C CYS A 24 -0.60 -10.56 7.23
N GLY A 25 -1.41 -11.08 6.31
CA GLY A 25 -2.22 -12.28 6.51
C GLY A 25 -1.50 -13.55 6.07
N SER A 26 -0.35 -13.39 5.41
CA SER A 26 0.60 -14.46 5.17
C SER A 26 2.02 -13.91 5.26
N ALA A 27 2.95 -14.71 5.77
CA ALA A 27 4.37 -14.36 5.86
C ALA A 27 5.02 -14.05 4.49
N GLN A 28 4.29 -14.28 3.39
CA GLN A 28 4.76 -14.10 2.01
C GLN A 28 4.62 -12.68 1.47
N THR A 29 4.06 -11.71 2.21
CA THR A 29 4.04 -10.30 1.78
C THR A 29 4.67 -9.35 2.79
N ALA A 30 5.20 -9.89 3.89
CA ALA A 30 5.88 -9.14 4.93
C ALA A 30 7.29 -8.77 4.48
N LEU A 31 7.55 -7.47 4.46
CA LEU A 31 8.83 -6.86 4.18
C LEU A 31 9.41 -6.26 5.46
N ARG A 32 10.73 -6.30 5.57
CA ARG A 32 11.47 -5.63 6.62
C ARG A 32 12.57 -4.76 6.00
N LEU A 33 12.60 -3.50 6.42
CA LEU A 33 13.79 -2.68 6.28
C LEU A 33 14.66 -3.00 7.50
N ASP A 34 15.72 -3.76 7.27
CA ASP A 34 16.69 -4.16 8.30
C ASP A 34 17.88 -3.21 8.26
N TRP A 35 18.01 -2.34 9.24
CA TRP A 35 19.07 -1.31 9.25
C TRP A 35 20.47 -1.93 9.24
N SER A 36 20.66 -3.11 9.83
CA SER A 36 21.95 -3.80 9.86
C SER A 36 22.40 -4.30 8.48
N ALA A 37 21.44 -4.52 7.57
CA ALA A 37 21.70 -4.91 6.19
C ALA A 37 21.84 -3.70 5.26
N VAL A 38 21.43 -2.51 5.73
CA VAL A 38 21.48 -1.27 4.95
C VAL A 38 22.89 -0.67 5.09
N GLY A 39 23.58 -0.52 3.96
CA GLY A 39 24.90 0.11 3.88
C GLY A 39 24.87 1.65 4.02
N TRP A 40 24.07 2.17 4.95
CA TRP A 40 23.87 3.62 5.12
C TRP A 40 25.19 4.32 5.39
N MET A 41 25.46 5.39 4.65
CA MET A 41 26.66 6.19 4.88
C MET A 41 26.47 7.14 6.09
N PRO A 42 27.27 7.03 7.16
CA PRO A 42 27.17 7.91 8.32
C PRO A 42 27.23 9.40 7.94
N GLY A 43 26.34 10.22 8.50
CA GLY A 43 26.20 11.64 8.15
C GLY A 43 25.44 11.91 6.85
N GLY A 44 25.06 10.87 6.09
CA GLY A 44 24.16 10.98 4.95
C GLY A 44 22.81 11.56 5.39
N THR A 45 22.18 12.37 4.55
CA THR A 45 20.85 12.94 4.86
C THR A 45 19.78 12.45 3.90
N THR A 46 20.15 11.71 2.86
CA THR A 46 19.20 11.06 1.96
C THR A 46 19.83 9.83 1.32
N GLU A 47 19.09 8.73 1.33
CA GLU A 47 19.45 7.51 0.61
C GLU A 47 18.17 6.71 0.27
N THR A 48 18.21 5.91 -0.78
CA THR A 48 17.16 4.93 -1.07
C THR A 48 17.70 3.55 -0.74
N VAL A 49 17.02 2.88 0.18
CA VAL A 49 17.41 1.57 0.72
C VAL A 49 16.34 0.55 0.39
N LEU A 50 16.68 -0.74 0.44
CA LEU A 50 15.75 -1.81 0.10
C LEU A 50 15.21 -2.48 1.37
N ALA A 51 13.89 -2.57 1.47
CA ALA A 51 13.24 -3.52 2.37
C ALA A 51 13.05 -4.86 1.66
N GLU A 52 13.37 -5.95 2.34
CA GLU A 52 13.36 -7.31 1.78
C GLU A 52 12.36 -8.22 2.49
N HIS A 53 12.08 -9.36 1.86
CA HIS A 53 11.22 -10.39 2.44
C HIS A 53 11.74 -10.94 3.76
N VAL A 54 10.89 -10.91 4.79
CA VAL A 54 11.23 -11.41 6.13
C VAL A 54 11.56 -12.90 6.11
N SER A 55 10.82 -13.71 5.35
CA SER A 55 11.01 -15.17 5.32
C SER A 55 11.98 -15.67 4.26
N ARG A 56 12.35 -14.84 3.27
CA ARG A 56 13.24 -15.19 2.15
C ARG A 56 14.04 -13.97 1.66
N PRO A 57 15.03 -13.51 2.44
CA PRO A 57 15.93 -12.44 2.00
C PRO A 57 16.59 -12.78 0.67
N GLY A 58 16.72 -11.81 -0.24
CA GLY A 58 17.33 -12.00 -1.57
C GLY A 58 16.52 -12.73 -2.65
N GLU A 59 15.27 -13.20 -2.40
CA GLU A 59 14.45 -13.92 -3.41
C GLU A 59 13.48 -13.02 -4.24
N GLY A 60 13.78 -11.72 -4.36
CA GLY A 60 13.26 -10.90 -5.48
C GLY A 60 11.97 -10.11 -5.27
N LEU A 61 11.40 -10.10 -4.07
CA LEU A 61 10.44 -9.07 -3.67
C LEU A 61 11.16 -8.08 -2.75
N SER A 62 11.47 -6.91 -3.29
CA SER A 62 12.06 -5.79 -2.56
C SER A 62 11.22 -4.55 -2.75
N GLN A 63 11.22 -3.69 -1.72
CA GLN A 63 10.56 -2.40 -1.76
C GLN A 63 11.58 -1.31 -1.48
N PRO A 64 11.86 -0.44 -2.47
CA PRO A 64 12.65 0.76 -2.21
C PRO A 64 11.93 1.67 -1.21
N VAL A 65 12.70 2.13 -0.23
CA VAL A 65 12.30 3.14 0.76
C VAL A 65 13.32 4.27 0.68
N THR A 66 12.87 5.45 0.28
CA THR A 66 13.70 6.65 0.34
C THR A 66 13.63 7.23 1.74
N VAL A 67 14.78 7.31 2.39
CA VAL A 67 14.97 7.87 3.72
C VAL A 67 15.58 9.24 3.53
N ALA A 68 14.96 10.29 4.05
CA ALA A 68 15.43 11.66 3.89
C ALA A 68 15.27 12.48 5.19
N LEU A 69 16.30 13.24 5.56
CA LEU A 69 16.27 14.15 6.69
C LEU A 69 16.17 15.60 6.22
N SER A 70 15.36 16.39 6.92
CA SER A 70 15.16 17.81 6.69
C SER A 70 14.93 18.57 8.00
N GLY A 71 14.72 19.90 7.93
CA GLY A 71 14.60 20.74 9.11
C GLY A 71 15.96 21.06 9.73
N ALA A 72 16.16 20.71 10.99
CA ALA A 72 17.36 21.02 11.78
C ALA A 72 18.62 20.19 11.42
N THR A 73 18.82 19.79 10.16
CA THR A 73 19.94 18.93 9.74
C THR A 73 21.32 19.53 9.99
N LYS A 74 21.43 20.85 10.13
CA LYS A 74 22.68 21.54 10.53
C LYS A 74 23.04 21.36 12.01
N ARG A 75 22.17 20.70 12.79
CA ARG A 75 22.36 20.39 14.22
C ARG A 75 22.70 18.93 14.47
N LEU A 76 22.78 18.12 13.42
CA LEU A 76 23.20 16.74 13.54
C LEU A 76 24.63 16.69 14.08
N GLU A 77 24.86 15.80 15.04
CA GLU A 77 26.19 15.56 15.57
C GLU A 77 27.10 14.92 14.51
N PRO A 78 28.43 15.13 14.58
CA PRO A 78 29.36 14.53 13.64
C PRO A 78 29.19 13.00 13.55
N GLY A 79 28.96 12.50 12.34
CA GLY A 79 28.72 11.08 12.07
C GLY A 79 27.25 10.67 12.08
N TYR A 80 26.32 11.54 12.51
CA TYR A 80 24.88 11.27 12.51
C TYR A 80 24.14 11.93 11.34
N PRO A 81 23.06 11.31 10.83
CA PRO A 81 22.50 10.04 11.27
C PRO A 81 23.36 8.84 10.86
N ALA A 82 23.24 7.76 11.62
CA ALA A 82 23.99 6.53 11.40
C ALA A 82 23.17 5.31 11.82
N VAL A 83 23.49 4.16 11.24
CA VAL A 83 23.11 2.86 11.80
C VAL A 83 24.01 2.59 13.00
N SER A 84 23.41 2.31 14.16
CA SER A 84 24.12 2.16 15.44
C SER A 84 23.60 0.99 16.26
N ALA A 85 24.51 0.29 16.93
CA ALA A 85 24.21 -0.74 17.92
C ALA A 85 24.06 -0.20 19.35
N GLU A 86 24.22 1.12 19.56
CA GLU A 86 24.11 1.77 20.88
C GLU A 86 22.65 1.83 21.34
N PHE A 87 21.72 2.00 20.40
CA PHE A 87 20.29 2.15 20.66
C PHE A 87 19.55 0.85 20.38
N THR A 88 19.49 -0.03 21.38
CA THR A 88 18.90 -1.38 21.22
C THR A 88 17.44 -1.47 21.68
N GLY A 89 16.94 -0.46 22.40
CA GLY A 89 15.60 -0.46 23.00
C GLY A 89 15.35 -1.66 23.92
N GLY A 90 16.40 -2.17 24.58
CA GLY A 90 16.32 -3.33 25.46
C GLY A 90 16.26 -4.71 24.78
N ARG A 91 16.47 -4.77 23.45
CA ARG A 91 16.41 -6.02 22.67
C ARG A 91 17.71 -6.85 22.71
N GLY A 92 18.77 -6.32 23.31
CA GLY A 92 20.05 -7.01 23.48
C GLY A 92 21.05 -6.78 22.36
N ALA A 93 22.23 -7.41 22.50
CA ALA A 93 23.36 -7.22 21.59
C ALA A 93 23.06 -7.71 20.16
N GLY A 94 23.55 -6.96 19.17
CA GLY A 94 23.33 -7.24 17.75
C GLY A 94 22.08 -6.59 17.15
N THR A 95 21.32 -5.83 17.95
CA THR A 95 20.27 -4.96 17.42
C THR A 95 20.91 -3.68 16.92
N GLU A 96 20.72 -3.37 15.64
CA GLU A 96 21.08 -2.08 15.06
C GLU A 96 19.84 -1.27 14.75
N SER A 97 19.96 0.05 14.83
CA SER A 97 18.87 1.00 14.62
C SER A 97 19.38 2.26 13.94
N PHE A 98 18.47 2.98 13.29
CA PHE A 98 18.78 4.25 12.65
C PHE A 98 18.75 5.38 13.66
N ALA A 99 19.93 5.78 14.13
CA ALA A 99 20.10 6.76 15.17
C ALA A 99 20.26 8.19 14.62
N MET A 100 19.67 9.15 15.33
CA MET A 100 19.72 10.58 15.04
C MET A 100 20.09 11.32 16.33
N ALA A 101 21.36 11.76 16.44
CA ALA A 101 21.82 12.62 17.52
C ALA A 101 21.91 14.08 17.06
N THR A 102 21.44 15.00 17.90
CA THR A 102 21.34 16.42 17.58
C THR A 102 21.64 17.32 18.77
N ASP A 103 22.39 18.41 18.57
CA ASP A 103 22.47 19.55 19.50
C ASP A 103 21.59 20.70 19.00
N PHE A 104 20.29 20.64 19.30
CA PHE A 104 19.35 21.71 18.98
C PHE A 104 19.76 23.03 19.66
N ALA A 105 19.79 24.13 18.92
CA ALA A 105 20.14 25.43 19.50
C ALA A 105 19.01 26.07 20.31
N ASN A 106 17.77 25.63 20.09
CA ASN A 106 16.62 26.14 20.83
C ASN A 106 15.42 25.18 20.81
N ARG A 107 14.42 25.49 21.65
CA ARG A 107 13.19 24.71 21.85
C ARG A 107 12.29 24.54 20.62
N LYS A 108 12.53 25.27 19.53
CA LYS A 108 11.68 25.27 18.33
C LYS A 108 12.26 24.51 17.16
N GLU A 109 13.53 24.10 17.23
CA GLU A 109 14.14 23.31 16.17
C GLU A 109 13.56 21.91 16.15
N VAL A 110 13.32 21.40 14.94
CA VAL A 110 12.79 20.07 14.67
C VAL A 110 13.61 19.45 13.56
N LEU A 111 14.14 18.25 13.80
CA LEU A 111 14.70 17.39 12.77
C LEU A 111 13.57 16.50 12.23
N ILE A 112 13.41 16.43 10.92
CA ILE A 112 12.33 15.65 10.31
C ILE A 112 12.95 14.52 9.50
N LEU A 113 12.72 13.29 9.94
CA LEU A 113 12.94 12.08 9.15
C LEU A 113 11.70 11.82 8.29
N ARG A 114 11.90 11.61 7.00
CA ARG A 114 10.86 11.22 6.05
C ARG A 114 11.22 9.87 5.45
N LEU A 115 10.22 9.00 5.38
CA LEU A 115 10.28 7.68 4.77
C LEU A 115 9.26 7.66 3.64
N ASP A 116 9.73 7.59 2.40
CA ASP A 116 8.89 7.49 1.21
C ASP A 116 8.96 6.06 0.66
N PHE A 117 7.80 5.39 0.58
CA PHE A 117 7.69 4.04 0.07
C PHE A 117 7.40 4.08 -1.43
N ALA A 118 8.10 3.27 -2.23
CA ALA A 118 7.89 3.22 -3.69
C ALA A 118 6.47 2.78 -4.10
N SER A 119 5.72 2.15 -3.19
CA SER A 119 4.32 1.79 -3.32
C SER A 119 3.67 1.88 -1.94
N PRO A 120 2.35 2.10 -1.82
CA PRO A 120 1.71 2.15 -0.51
C PRO A 120 1.93 0.85 0.27
N VAL A 121 2.08 0.97 1.59
CA VAL A 121 2.32 -0.15 2.49
C VAL A 121 1.24 -0.22 3.56
N ALA A 122 0.86 -1.43 3.94
CA ALA A 122 -0.11 -1.69 5.00
C ALA A 122 0.58 -2.32 6.23
N GLY A 123 0.00 -2.12 7.41
CA GLY A 123 0.51 -2.71 8.65
C GLY A 123 1.89 -2.24 9.05
N LEU A 124 2.30 -1.04 8.63
CA LEU A 124 3.61 -0.48 8.97
C LEU A 124 3.77 -0.36 10.48
N SER A 125 4.86 -0.91 10.98
CA SER A 125 5.24 -0.86 12.39
C SER A 125 6.75 -0.73 12.56
N PHE A 126 7.14 0.03 13.58
CA PHE A 126 8.52 0.20 14.04
C PHE A 126 8.47 0.80 15.44
N ASP A 127 9.60 0.74 16.15
CA ASP A 127 9.77 1.39 17.43
C ASP A 127 10.72 2.57 17.31
N ILE A 128 10.49 3.59 18.13
CA ILE A 128 11.43 4.67 18.39
C ILE A 128 12.01 4.42 19.78
N PHE A 129 13.32 4.42 19.89
CA PHE A 129 14.06 4.20 21.13
C PHE A 129 14.56 5.52 21.71
N ASP A 130 14.85 5.47 23.01
CA ASP A 130 15.51 6.56 23.74
C ASP A 130 14.68 7.85 23.83
N VAL A 131 13.35 7.72 23.90
CA VAL A 131 12.49 8.88 24.16
C VAL A 131 12.46 9.14 25.67
N ASP A 132 13.17 10.16 26.13
CA ASP A 132 13.37 10.40 27.55
C ASP A 132 13.57 11.88 27.96
N PHE A 133 13.85 12.06 29.25
CA PHE A 133 13.98 13.36 29.88
C PHE A 133 15.19 13.44 30.80
N VAL A 134 16.02 14.46 30.59
CA VAL A 134 17.10 14.82 31.52
C VAL A 134 16.87 16.22 32.06
N ASP A 135 16.76 16.34 33.38
CA ASP A 135 16.56 17.64 34.04
C ASP A 135 17.80 18.54 33.90
N ARG A 136 17.57 19.85 33.96
CA ARG A 136 18.65 20.82 33.93
C ARG A 136 19.34 20.90 35.30
N VAL A 137 20.62 20.58 35.33
CA VAL A 137 21.48 20.77 36.50
C VAL A 137 22.62 21.75 36.19
N ARG A 138 23.47 22.09 37.17
CA ARG A 138 24.54 23.09 36.95
C ARG A 138 25.55 22.69 35.86
N SER A 139 25.75 21.39 35.65
CA SER A 139 26.73 20.82 34.70
C SER A 139 26.12 20.39 33.37
N GLN A 140 24.79 20.41 33.21
CA GLN A 140 24.08 19.85 32.05
C GLN A 140 22.91 20.75 31.69
N ARG A 141 22.73 21.04 30.39
CA ARG A 141 21.64 21.91 29.95
C ARG A 141 20.28 21.20 30.08
N GLY A 142 20.25 19.88 30.12
CA GLY A 142 19.03 19.07 30.14
C GLY A 142 18.31 19.08 28.79
N PHE A 143 17.41 18.12 28.60
CA PHE A 143 16.57 17.99 27.41
C PHE A 143 15.25 17.30 27.74
N ARG A 144 14.35 17.31 26.77
CA ARG A 144 13.15 16.47 26.77
C ARG A 144 12.93 16.04 25.33
N ASP A 145 12.94 14.75 25.05
CA ASP A 145 12.69 14.32 23.69
C ASP A 145 11.23 14.54 23.33
N GLY A 146 10.99 14.97 22.10
CA GLY A 146 9.66 15.15 21.55
C GLY A 146 9.57 14.51 20.18
N VAL A 147 8.61 13.61 20.02
CA VAL A 147 8.38 12.87 18.80
C VAL A 147 6.97 13.16 18.28
N THR A 148 6.86 13.50 17.01
CA THR A 148 5.57 13.57 16.29
C THR A 148 5.65 12.66 15.07
N VAL A 149 4.74 11.69 14.95
CA VAL A 149 4.71 10.75 13.82
C VAL A 149 3.47 10.98 12.97
N THR A 150 3.61 11.10 11.65
CA THR A 150 2.45 11.25 10.74
C THR A 150 2.65 10.40 9.50
N GLY A 151 1.66 9.58 9.17
CA GLY A 151 1.61 8.88 7.89
C GLY A 151 0.84 9.70 6.85
N TYR A 152 1.05 9.41 5.58
CA TYR A 152 0.28 10.00 4.48
C TYR A 152 -0.12 8.91 3.49
N ASP A 153 -1.37 8.90 3.06
CA ASP A 153 -1.85 7.98 2.04
C ASP A 153 -1.37 8.38 0.62
N ALA A 154 -1.77 7.62 -0.40
CA ALA A 154 -1.40 7.89 -1.79
C ALA A 154 -1.96 9.22 -2.34
N ALA A 155 -3.02 9.75 -1.73
CA ALA A 155 -3.61 11.06 -2.08
C ALA A 155 -2.96 12.22 -1.28
N GLY A 156 -2.05 11.92 -0.34
CA GLY A 156 -1.41 12.88 0.53
C GLY A 156 -2.24 13.27 1.76
N ALA A 157 -3.34 12.56 2.05
CA ALA A 157 -4.12 12.79 3.26
C ALA A 157 -3.40 12.20 4.48
N ALA A 158 -3.48 12.90 5.61
CA ALA A 158 -2.82 12.48 6.85
C ALA A 158 -3.48 11.22 7.43
N VAL A 159 -2.65 10.26 7.83
CA VAL A 159 -3.01 9.02 8.50
C VAL A 159 -2.38 9.03 9.89
N ALA A 160 -3.20 8.95 10.93
CA ALA A 160 -2.71 8.91 12.30
C ALA A 160 -2.20 7.50 12.67
N PRO A 161 -1.00 7.36 13.29
CA PRO A 161 -0.58 6.11 13.88
C PRO A 161 -1.26 5.88 15.24
N ALA A 162 -1.31 4.63 15.67
CA ALA A 162 -1.43 4.28 17.07
C ALA A 162 -0.03 4.32 17.70
N LEU A 163 0.10 5.05 18.81
CA LEU A 163 1.32 5.09 19.62
C LEU A 163 1.09 4.36 20.93
N THR A 164 1.97 3.42 21.24
CA THR A 164 2.02 2.70 22.52
C THR A 164 3.42 2.81 23.12
N SER A 165 3.53 2.59 24.42
CA SER A 165 4.83 2.36 25.05
C SER A 165 4.72 1.04 25.80
N PRO A 166 5.62 0.06 25.57
CA PRO A 166 5.55 -1.26 26.19
C PRO A 166 5.58 -1.19 27.73
N HIS A 167 6.08 -0.07 28.24
CA HIS A 167 6.16 0.23 29.66
C HIS A 167 4.92 0.91 30.26
N ILE A 168 3.87 1.22 29.48
CA ILE A 168 2.60 1.77 29.99
C ILE A 168 1.46 0.79 29.68
N PRO A 169 0.93 0.03 30.66
CA PRO A 169 -0.27 -0.78 30.45
C PRO A 169 -1.45 0.07 29.95
N SER A 170 -2.23 -0.45 29.01
CA SER A 170 -3.40 0.23 28.46
C SER A 170 -4.34 0.71 29.59
N GLY A 171 -4.70 1.99 29.56
CA GLY A 171 -5.56 2.63 30.57
C GLY A 171 -4.86 3.09 31.86
N THR A 172 -3.53 2.98 31.96
CA THR A 172 -2.76 3.56 33.09
C THR A 172 -1.90 4.72 32.63
N GLY A 173 -1.88 5.83 33.37
CA GLY A 173 -1.15 7.05 32.98
C GLY A 173 0.32 7.08 33.39
N THR A 174 0.83 6.06 34.11
CA THR A 174 2.24 5.98 34.54
C THR A 174 2.59 4.55 34.95
N SER A 175 3.65 3.98 34.39
CA SER A 175 4.47 3.03 35.14
C SER A 175 5.64 3.78 35.78
N ARG A 176 6.17 3.25 36.88
CA ARG A 176 7.35 3.86 37.55
C ARG A 176 8.64 3.78 36.72
N ARG A 177 8.62 3.08 35.57
CA ARG A 177 9.76 2.84 34.68
C ARG A 177 9.64 3.49 33.30
N ALA A 178 8.44 3.95 32.91
CA ALA A 178 8.25 4.60 31.62
C ALA A 178 8.87 6.00 31.65
N THR A 179 9.84 6.24 30.76
CA THR A 179 10.37 7.57 30.48
C THR A 179 9.56 8.28 29.39
N VAL A 180 8.51 7.65 28.88
CA VAL A 180 7.64 8.18 27.84
C VAL A 180 6.33 8.68 28.44
N TYR A 181 5.84 9.81 27.95
CA TYR A 181 4.48 10.31 28.18
C TYR A 181 3.67 10.31 26.88
N LEU A 182 2.47 9.73 26.97
CA LEU A 182 1.45 9.70 25.93
C LEU A 182 0.14 10.24 26.51
N GLY A 183 -0.62 10.99 25.72
CA GLY A 183 -1.96 11.47 26.10
C GLY A 183 -2.06 12.99 26.30
N PRO A 184 -3.25 13.49 26.65
CA PRO A 184 -3.54 14.92 26.70
C PRO A 184 -2.60 15.69 27.64
N PRO A 185 -2.04 16.84 27.23
CA PRO A 185 -2.49 17.66 26.10
C PRO A 185 -1.85 17.32 24.75
N LEU A 186 -1.01 16.29 24.66
CA LEU A 186 -0.39 15.89 23.41
C LEU A 186 -1.44 15.37 22.42
N ALA A 187 -1.23 15.62 21.12
CA ALA A 187 -2.02 14.97 20.08
C ALA A 187 -1.76 13.45 20.09
N THR A 188 -2.69 12.67 19.54
CA THR A 188 -2.62 11.19 19.55
C THR A 188 -1.41 10.62 18.83
N ASN A 189 -0.77 11.42 17.99
CA ASN A 189 0.40 11.07 17.21
C ASN A 189 1.70 11.68 17.77
N GLN A 190 1.68 12.12 19.03
CA GLN A 190 2.81 12.71 19.72
C GLN A 190 3.18 11.91 20.96
N ALA A 191 4.49 11.84 21.20
CA ALA A 191 5.08 11.29 22.41
C ALA A 191 6.18 12.25 22.89
N MET A 192 6.44 12.26 24.20
CA MET A 192 7.57 13.00 24.73
C MET A 192 8.22 12.25 25.89
N GLY A 193 9.48 12.57 26.16
CA GLY A 193 10.16 12.08 27.34
C GLY A 193 9.59 12.67 28.64
N PHE A 194 9.75 11.95 29.74
CA PHE A 194 9.07 12.20 31.01
C PHE A 194 9.86 11.69 32.22
N ARG A 195 10.15 12.62 33.14
CA ARG A 195 10.67 12.43 34.50
C ARG A 195 12.07 11.81 34.65
N SER A 196 12.55 11.02 33.72
CA SER A 196 13.87 10.40 33.82
C SER A 196 14.43 10.01 32.46
N ASP A 197 15.75 9.82 32.47
CA ASP A 197 16.61 9.30 31.42
C ASP A 197 16.35 7.80 31.18
N ALA A 198 16.40 7.34 29.93
CA ALA A 198 16.26 5.93 29.58
C ALA A 198 17.61 5.23 29.73
N ALA A 199 17.74 4.39 30.76
CA ALA A 199 19.00 3.70 31.01
C ALA A 199 19.42 2.79 29.83
N PRO A 200 20.72 2.67 29.52
CA PRO A 200 21.21 1.82 28.44
C PRO A 200 20.71 0.37 28.55
N GLY A 201 20.26 -0.18 27.41
CA GLY A 201 19.81 -1.57 27.34
C GLY A 201 18.46 -1.86 28.00
N VAL A 202 17.66 -0.83 28.29
CA VAL A 202 16.26 -0.98 28.71
C VAL A 202 15.31 -0.50 27.63
N ASP A 203 14.03 -0.83 27.77
CA ASP A 203 12.93 -0.46 26.86
C ASP A 203 12.04 0.67 27.42
N GLY A 204 12.50 1.35 28.48
CA GLY A 204 11.74 2.40 29.18
C GLY A 204 11.43 3.63 28.33
N GLY A 205 12.29 3.93 27.35
CA GLY A 205 12.15 5.01 26.36
C GLY A 205 11.56 4.58 25.02
N ASN A 206 11.01 3.36 24.92
CA ASN A 206 10.47 2.87 23.66
C ASN A 206 9.07 3.44 23.40
N VAL A 207 8.87 3.92 22.17
CA VAL A 207 7.57 4.28 21.58
C VAL A 207 7.32 3.36 20.40
N GLU A 208 6.33 2.50 20.52
CA GLU A 208 5.88 1.62 19.45
C GLU A 208 4.91 2.38 18.55
N VAL A 209 5.18 2.36 17.24
CA VAL A 209 4.40 3.03 16.21
C VAL A 209 3.71 1.98 15.35
N ARG A 210 2.39 2.08 15.19
CA ARG A 210 1.62 1.19 14.30
C ARG A 210 0.62 1.95 13.43
N PHE A 211 0.64 1.67 12.14
CA PHE A 211 -0.38 2.14 11.19
C PHE A 211 -1.35 1.02 10.84
N THR A 212 -2.64 1.24 11.10
CA THR A 212 -3.70 0.29 10.72
C THR A 212 -4.25 0.56 9.31
N SER A 213 -4.09 1.78 8.81
CA SER A 213 -4.42 2.16 7.44
C SER A 213 -3.14 2.24 6.59
N PRO A 214 -3.22 2.00 5.27
CA PRO A 214 -2.06 2.09 4.40
C PRO A 214 -1.45 3.49 4.35
N VAL A 215 -0.14 3.55 4.16
CA VAL A 215 0.63 4.79 4.01
C VAL A 215 1.59 4.68 2.83
N SER A 216 1.79 5.79 2.12
CA SER A 216 2.79 5.94 1.05
C SER A 216 4.03 6.69 1.54
N SER A 217 3.90 7.49 2.60
CA SER A 217 5.04 8.09 3.29
C SER A 217 4.77 8.27 4.78
N VAL A 218 5.84 8.37 5.57
CA VAL A 218 5.79 8.68 7.00
C VAL A 218 6.78 9.78 7.31
N THR A 219 6.40 10.71 8.19
CA THR A 219 7.31 11.66 8.82
C THR A 219 7.43 11.38 10.31
N VAL A 220 8.66 11.44 10.81
CA VAL A 220 9.00 11.44 12.23
C VAL A 220 9.70 12.76 12.53
N GLY A 221 9.00 13.66 13.19
CA GLY A 221 9.56 14.92 13.69
C GLY A 221 10.15 14.72 15.08
N TYR A 222 11.45 14.91 15.20
CA TYR A 222 12.22 14.88 16.44
C TYR A 222 12.54 16.29 16.92
N SER A 223 12.30 16.57 18.19
CA SER A 223 12.29 17.91 18.77
C SER A 223 12.57 17.89 20.27
N ASN A 224 12.56 19.07 20.90
CA ASN A 224 12.74 19.25 22.34
C ASN A 224 11.47 19.07 23.20
N GLY A 225 10.46 18.35 22.69
CA GLY A 225 9.23 18.07 23.43
C GLY A 225 8.48 19.32 23.90
N PHE A 226 7.46 19.08 24.73
CA PHE A 226 6.69 20.16 25.37
C PHE A 226 7.36 20.60 26.68
N ASP A 227 7.49 21.92 26.90
CA ASP A 227 8.15 22.50 28.08
C ASP A 227 9.52 21.86 28.44
N PRO A 228 10.53 21.96 27.56
CA PRO A 228 11.87 21.46 27.86
C PRO A 228 12.55 22.23 28.99
N PRO A 229 13.45 21.59 29.75
CA PRO A 229 14.06 22.15 30.96
C PRO A 229 15.02 23.32 30.68
N ALA A 230 15.51 23.48 29.44
CA ALA A 230 16.34 24.60 29.01
C ALA A 230 15.88 25.23 27.70
N ASN A 231 16.21 26.52 27.52
CA ASN A 231 15.97 27.26 26.27
C ASN A 231 16.92 26.82 25.16
N ASN A 232 18.15 26.48 25.54
CA ASN A 232 19.16 25.84 24.71
C ASN A 232 19.40 24.45 25.33
N PRO A 233 18.77 23.39 24.80
CA PRO A 233 18.89 22.03 25.33
C PRO A 233 20.31 21.50 25.16
N GLN A 234 20.64 20.39 25.83
CA GLN A 234 21.86 19.66 25.53
C GLN A 234 21.66 18.74 24.31
N GLU A 235 22.76 18.19 23.83
CA GLU A 235 22.77 17.10 22.86
C GLU A 235 21.88 15.94 23.33
N GLN A 236 21.11 15.40 22.40
CA GLN A 236 20.11 14.37 22.65
C GLN A 236 19.97 13.50 21.40
N ALA A 237 19.52 12.27 21.57
CA ALA A 237 19.40 11.31 20.49
C ALA A 237 18.14 10.48 20.61
N ILE A 238 17.64 10.03 19.47
CA ILE A 238 16.67 8.93 19.38
C ILE A 238 17.14 7.97 18.30
N ALA A 239 16.60 6.76 18.29
CA ALA A 239 16.81 5.84 17.18
C ALA A 239 15.53 5.16 16.73
N LEU A 240 15.48 4.77 15.47
CA LEU A 240 14.38 3.99 14.91
C LEU A 240 14.81 2.54 14.74
N SER A 241 14.02 1.62 15.27
CA SER A 241 14.20 0.21 14.97
C SER A 241 13.99 -0.08 13.49
N ASP A 242 14.23 -1.32 13.08
CA ASP A 242 13.76 -1.83 11.81
C ASP A 242 12.27 -1.58 11.60
N LEU A 243 11.91 -1.44 10.32
CA LEU A 243 10.53 -1.28 9.90
C LEU A 243 10.00 -2.60 9.39
N THR A 244 8.81 -2.98 9.83
CA THR A 244 8.08 -4.12 9.27
C THR A 244 6.76 -3.64 8.70
N PHE A 245 6.46 -4.06 7.46
CA PHE A 245 5.24 -3.68 6.75
C PHE A 245 4.90 -4.73 5.69
N CYS A 246 3.75 -4.57 5.04
CA CYS A 246 3.36 -5.36 3.89
C CYS A 246 3.16 -4.45 2.68
N ASN A 247 3.64 -4.86 1.51
CA ASN A 247 3.36 -4.11 0.28
C ASN A 247 1.86 -4.23 -0.06
N THR A 248 1.18 -3.12 -0.37
CA THR A 248 -0.15 -3.20 -0.95
C THR A 248 0.03 -3.47 -2.44
N LEU A 249 0.00 -4.74 -2.82
CA LEU A 249 0.09 -5.11 -4.23
C LEU A 249 -1.19 -4.62 -4.94
N GLY A 250 -1.03 -3.69 -5.87
CA GLY A 250 -2.12 -3.17 -6.69
C GLY A 250 -2.40 -4.06 -7.88
N ALA A 251 -3.67 -4.15 -8.28
CA ALA A 251 -4.06 -4.73 -9.56
C ALA A 251 -3.98 -3.69 -10.69
N GLU A 252 -3.69 -4.14 -11.90
CA GLU A 252 -3.68 -3.30 -13.10
C GLU A 252 -4.42 -4.06 -14.20
N LEU A 253 -5.61 -3.60 -14.56
CA LEU A 253 -6.46 -4.31 -15.54
C LEU A 253 -6.35 -3.70 -16.92
N ASN A 254 -6.03 -4.56 -17.89
CA ASN A 254 -6.03 -4.23 -19.31
C ASN A 254 -7.13 -5.05 -20.00
N ALA A 255 -8.06 -4.38 -20.68
CA ALA A 255 -9.17 -5.03 -21.36
C ALA A 255 -9.10 -4.84 -22.88
N THR A 256 -9.39 -5.89 -23.63
CA THR A 256 -9.45 -5.88 -25.10
C THR A 256 -10.73 -6.53 -25.57
N LYS A 257 -11.37 -5.98 -26.62
CA LYS A 257 -12.52 -6.58 -27.29
C LYS A 257 -12.16 -6.83 -28.76
N THR A 258 -12.34 -8.06 -29.20
CA THR A 258 -12.11 -8.47 -30.60
C THR A 258 -13.37 -9.12 -31.16
N GLN A 259 -13.51 -9.11 -32.48
CA GLN A 259 -14.64 -9.73 -33.17
C GLN A 259 -14.15 -10.77 -34.18
N ARG A 260 -14.94 -11.83 -34.40
CA ARG A 260 -14.67 -12.86 -35.42
C ARG A 260 -15.98 -13.38 -36.00
N LEU A 261 -16.02 -13.59 -37.32
CA LEU A 261 -17.12 -14.30 -37.95
C LEU A 261 -17.02 -15.80 -37.68
N ILE A 262 -18.14 -16.43 -37.32
CA ILE A 262 -18.22 -17.86 -36.97
C ILE A 262 -18.89 -18.66 -38.07
N SER A 263 -20.00 -18.14 -38.58
CA SER A 263 -20.80 -18.81 -39.60
C SER A 263 -21.52 -17.79 -40.45
N GLU A 264 -21.41 -17.88 -41.78
CA GLU A 264 -22.16 -17.00 -42.70
C GLU A 264 -23.66 -17.34 -42.73
N SER A 265 -24.03 -18.58 -42.39
CA SER A 265 -25.42 -19.06 -42.39
C SER A 265 -26.09 -19.00 -41.02
N GLY A 266 -25.37 -18.57 -39.97
CA GLY A 266 -25.86 -18.57 -38.59
C GLY A 266 -25.96 -19.95 -37.93
N THR A 267 -25.72 -21.03 -38.68
CA THR A 267 -25.85 -22.42 -38.19
C THR A 267 -24.95 -22.63 -36.97
N GLY A 268 -25.54 -23.17 -35.89
CA GLY A 268 -24.83 -23.53 -34.67
C GLY A 268 -24.31 -22.35 -33.85
N CYS A 269 -24.79 -21.11 -34.05
CA CYS A 269 -24.21 -19.91 -33.42
C CYS A 269 -24.01 -19.99 -31.89
N ARG A 270 -24.76 -20.84 -31.19
CA ARG A 270 -24.66 -21.07 -29.74
C ARG A 270 -23.50 -21.99 -29.32
N ASP A 271 -22.85 -22.65 -30.26
CA ASP A 271 -21.74 -23.56 -30.00
C ASP A 271 -20.40 -22.79 -29.96
N PHE A 272 -19.78 -22.74 -28.78
CA PHE A 272 -18.47 -22.12 -28.55
C PHE A 272 -17.28 -23.00 -28.97
N GLY A 273 -17.52 -24.26 -29.35
CA GLY A 273 -16.51 -25.16 -29.92
C GLY A 273 -16.22 -24.90 -31.40
N MET A 274 -17.08 -24.14 -32.09
CA MET A 274 -16.83 -23.77 -33.48
C MET A 274 -15.75 -22.71 -33.64
N ASP A 275 -14.77 -23.03 -34.48
CA ASP A 275 -13.76 -22.10 -34.97
C ASP A 275 -14.38 -21.07 -35.92
N GLY A 276 -13.90 -19.84 -35.85
CA GLY A 276 -14.33 -18.82 -36.80
C GLY A 276 -13.71 -18.93 -38.19
N ARG A 277 -14.20 -18.11 -39.10
CA ARG A 277 -13.78 -18.04 -40.51
C ARG A 277 -12.75 -16.90 -40.67
N PRO A 278 -11.43 -17.18 -40.63
CA PRO A 278 -10.41 -16.12 -40.71
C PRO A 278 -10.33 -15.46 -42.09
N ASP A 279 -10.85 -16.13 -43.12
CA ASP A 279 -10.91 -15.71 -44.51
C ASP A 279 -12.19 -14.94 -44.85
N ALA A 280 -13.20 -14.96 -43.97
CA ALA A 280 -14.43 -14.24 -44.20
C ALA A 280 -14.23 -12.73 -44.11
N ARG A 281 -14.67 -12.03 -45.16
CA ARG A 281 -14.45 -10.58 -45.33
C ARG A 281 -15.69 -9.75 -45.05
N ALA A 282 -16.86 -10.37 -44.91
CA ALA A 282 -18.12 -9.71 -44.68
C ALA A 282 -19.04 -10.59 -43.84
N ALA A 283 -19.93 -9.96 -43.08
CA ALA A 283 -21.08 -10.59 -42.45
C ALA A 283 -22.33 -10.19 -43.23
N ILE A 284 -23.22 -11.15 -43.47
CA ILE A 284 -24.55 -10.92 -44.06
C ILE A 284 -25.61 -11.07 -42.96
N PRO A 285 -26.81 -10.51 -43.13
CA PRO A 285 -27.95 -10.81 -42.26
C PRO A 285 -28.10 -12.31 -42.03
N GLY A 286 -28.28 -12.70 -40.78
CA GLY A 286 -28.30 -14.08 -40.29
C GLY A 286 -26.93 -14.66 -39.91
N ALA A 287 -25.82 -14.02 -40.27
CA ALA A 287 -24.48 -14.53 -39.97
C ALA A 287 -24.15 -14.45 -38.47
N CYS A 288 -23.44 -15.45 -37.96
CA CYS A 288 -23.02 -15.54 -36.56
C CYS A 288 -21.67 -14.86 -36.33
N ILE A 289 -21.63 -13.92 -35.38
CA ILE A 289 -20.45 -13.19 -34.94
C ILE A 289 -20.13 -13.58 -33.49
N GLU A 290 -18.85 -13.75 -33.20
CA GLU A 290 -18.32 -13.79 -31.84
C GLU A 290 -17.65 -12.47 -31.49
N TYR A 291 -18.03 -11.91 -30.34
CA TYR A 291 -17.20 -10.95 -29.62
C TYR A 291 -16.45 -11.65 -28.51
N ARG A 292 -15.16 -11.37 -28.39
CA ARG A 292 -14.30 -11.86 -27.32
C ARG A 292 -13.73 -10.69 -26.55
N VAL A 293 -14.14 -10.57 -25.29
CA VAL A 293 -13.58 -9.63 -24.33
C VAL A 293 -12.56 -10.37 -23.48
N SER A 294 -11.32 -9.89 -23.44
CA SER A 294 -10.25 -10.43 -22.58
C SER A 294 -9.79 -9.35 -21.61
N VAL A 295 -9.80 -9.65 -20.32
CA VAL A 295 -9.31 -8.78 -19.25
C VAL A 295 -8.11 -9.46 -18.62
N THR A 296 -6.95 -8.78 -18.62
CA THR A 296 -5.71 -9.27 -18.02
C THR A 296 -5.34 -8.39 -16.83
N ASN A 297 -4.98 -9.01 -15.71
CA ASN A 297 -4.38 -8.31 -14.59
C ASN A 297 -2.85 -8.34 -14.70
N SER A 298 -2.25 -7.24 -15.16
CA SER A 298 -0.78 -7.08 -15.23
C SER A 298 -0.17 -6.59 -13.91
N GLY A 299 -1.01 -6.22 -12.93
CA GLY A 299 -0.56 -5.80 -11.61
C GLY A 299 -0.09 -6.96 -10.74
N ALA A 300 0.65 -6.63 -9.68
CA ALA A 300 1.16 -7.62 -8.73
C ALA A 300 0.10 -8.08 -7.71
N GLY A 301 -1.00 -7.35 -7.57
CA GLY A 301 -2.11 -7.65 -6.67
C GLY A 301 -3.29 -8.30 -7.39
N ALA A 302 -4.14 -9.00 -6.65
CA ALA A 302 -5.40 -9.51 -7.19
C ALA A 302 -6.41 -8.37 -7.40
N ALA A 303 -7.06 -8.33 -8.56
CA ALA A 303 -8.20 -7.47 -8.79
C ALA A 303 -9.44 -8.08 -8.13
N THR A 304 -10.23 -7.24 -7.46
CA THR A 304 -11.50 -7.60 -6.80
C THR A 304 -12.57 -6.58 -7.17
N ASP A 305 -13.85 -6.95 -7.01
CA ASP A 305 -15.00 -6.15 -7.45
C ASP A 305 -14.88 -5.64 -8.90
N ILE A 306 -14.45 -6.53 -9.81
CA ILE A 306 -14.40 -6.23 -11.22
C ILE A 306 -15.84 -6.14 -11.74
N ARG A 307 -16.20 -4.97 -12.27
CA ARG A 307 -17.47 -4.74 -12.95
C ARG A 307 -17.23 -4.44 -14.42
N LEU A 308 -17.84 -5.26 -15.27
CA LEU A 308 -17.73 -5.15 -16.71
C LEU A 308 -19.14 -5.16 -17.31
N THR A 309 -19.42 -4.19 -18.17
CA THR A 309 -20.67 -4.11 -18.93
C THR A 309 -20.37 -4.01 -20.41
N ASP A 310 -21.07 -4.81 -21.21
CA ASP A 310 -20.99 -4.84 -22.66
C ASP A 310 -22.41 -4.75 -23.24
N VAL A 311 -22.74 -3.59 -23.80
CA VAL A 311 -24.01 -3.33 -24.50
C VAL A 311 -23.84 -3.72 -25.97
N LEU A 312 -24.66 -4.66 -26.44
CA LEU A 312 -24.63 -5.12 -27.83
C LEU A 312 -25.37 -4.15 -28.76
N ASP A 313 -24.86 -4.03 -29.99
CA ASP A 313 -25.43 -3.23 -31.06
C ASP A 313 -26.87 -3.68 -31.41
N ASP A 314 -27.72 -2.73 -31.86
CA ASP A 314 -29.13 -2.97 -32.13
C ASP A 314 -29.38 -3.80 -33.41
N ASP A 315 -28.37 -3.92 -34.28
CA ASP A 315 -28.40 -4.81 -35.44
C ASP A 315 -28.11 -6.28 -35.09
N LEU A 316 -28.04 -6.65 -33.82
CA LEU A 316 -27.74 -8.00 -33.35
C LEU A 316 -28.96 -8.71 -32.73
N ILE A 317 -28.99 -10.02 -32.90
CA ILE A 317 -29.85 -10.93 -32.13
C ILE A 317 -28.94 -11.77 -31.24
N PHE A 318 -29.07 -11.62 -29.92
CA PHE A 318 -28.26 -12.36 -28.96
C PHE A 318 -28.50 -13.86 -29.06
N GLN A 319 -27.44 -14.67 -29.04
CA GLN A 319 -27.58 -16.14 -29.10
C GLN A 319 -27.07 -16.84 -27.86
N ALA A 320 -25.85 -16.51 -27.41
CA ALA A 320 -25.25 -17.11 -26.23
C ALA A 320 -24.10 -16.24 -25.71
N ALA A 321 -23.76 -16.38 -24.43
CA ALA A 321 -22.53 -15.84 -23.87
C ALA A 321 -21.92 -16.80 -22.86
N ASP A 322 -20.61 -16.83 -22.74
CA ASP A 322 -19.84 -17.67 -21.82
C ASP A 322 -18.75 -16.84 -21.13
N VAL A 323 -18.40 -17.22 -19.91
CA VAL A 323 -17.40 -16.54 -19.08
C VAL A 323 -16.40 -17.55 -18.52
N SER A 324 -15.13 -17.20 -18.52
CA SER A 324 -14.05 -18.07 -18.05
C SER A 324 -12.89 -17.27 -17.47
N GLY A 325 -12.06 -17.90 -16.64
CA GLY A 325 -10.83 -17.30 -16.10
C GLY A 325 -11.02 -16.22 -15.02
N PHE A 326 -12.24 -15.78 -14.76
CA PHE A 326 -12.59 -14.97 -13.59
C PHE A 326 -12.89 -15.86 -12.39
N GLY A 327 -12.47 -15.44 -11.20
CA GLY A 327 -12.98 -15.95 -9.93
C GLY A 327 -14.18 -15.11 -9.46
N GLY A 328 -14.89 -15.59 -8.45
CA GLY A 328 -15.93 -14.83 -7.77
C GLY A 328 -15.78 -14.90 -6.26
N GLY A 329 -16.58 -14.12 -5.53
CA GLY A 329 -16.71 -14.21 -4.08
C GLY A 329 -17.37 -15.52 -3.63
N ALA A 330 -17.92 -15.54 -2.41
CA ALA A 330 -18.61 -16.71 -1.86
C ALA A 330 -19.78 -17.19 -2.76
N ASP A 331 -20.40 -16.27 -3.49
CA ASP A 331 -21.53 -16.54 -4.40
C ASP A 331 -21.10 -16.88 -5.83
N GLY A 332 -19.79 -17.01 -6.09
CA GLY A 332 -19.25 -17.25 -7.42
C GLY A 332 -19.31 -16.02 -8.33
N VAL A 333 -19.05 -16.23 -9.62
CA VAL A 333 -19.00 -15.15 -10.62
C VAL A 333 -20.42 -14.71 -10.98
N GLN A 334 -20.77 -13.44 -10.70
CA GLN A 334 -22.07 -12.88 -11.05
C GLN A 334 -22.11 -12.48 -12.53
N PHE A 335 -22.51 -13.41 -13.40
CA PHE A 335 -22.57 -13.21 -14.85
C PHE A 335 -24.02 -13.09 -15.34
N SER A 336 -24.36 -11.95 -15.94
CA SER A 336 -25.68 -11.68 -16.51
C SER A 336 -25.63 -11.62 -18.03
N ARG A 337 -26.67 -12.14 -18.69
CA ARG A 337 -26.78 -12.16 -20.15
C ARG A 337 -28.24 -12.11 -20.60
N PRO A 338 -28.53 -11.61 -21.82
CA PRO A 338 -29.87 -11.64 -22.40
C PRO A 338 -30.40 -13.07 -22.60
N ALA A 339 -31.70 -13.19 -22.86
CA ALA A 339 -32.29 -14.47 -23.27
C ALA A 339 -31.87 -14.81 -24.71
N ALA A 340 -31.62 -16.10 -24.97
CA ALA A 340 -31.25 -16.55 -26.30
C ALA A 340 -32.37 -16.23 -27.33
N GLY A 341 -32.00 -15.58 -28.43
CA GLY A 341 -32.92 -15.07 -29.45
C GLY A 341 -33.45 -13.66 -29.20
N GLN A 342 -33.00 -12.96 -28.16
CA GLN A 342 -33.40 -11.57 -27.92
C GLN A 342 -32.89 -10.65 -29.04
N ASP A 343 -33.80 -9.88 -29.62
CA ASP A 343 -33.52 -8.84 -30.60
C ASP A 343 -33.05 -7.57 -29.86
N CYS A 344 -31.79 -7.20 -30.09
CA CYS A 344 -31.15 -6.11 -29.38
C CYS A 344 -31.67 -4.72 -29.80
N GLY A 345 -32.31 -4.61 -30.98
CA GLY A 345 -32.97 -3.39 -31.41
C GLY A 345 -34.41 -3.24 -30.88
N ALA A 346 -35.03 -4.33 -30.43
CA ALA A 346 -36.30 -4.28 -29.73
C ALA A 346 -36.15 -4.14 -28.21
N THR A 347 -35.10 -4.73 -27.63
CA THR A 347 -34.80 -4.66 -26.20
C THR A 347 -33.29 -4.71 -26.00
N GLU A 348 -32.73 -3.71 -25.32
CA GLU A 348 -31.28 -3.59 -25.10
C GLU A 348 -30.67 -4.89 -24.57
N CYS A 349 -29.64 -5.37 -25.27
CA CYS A 349 -28.90 -6.56 -24.91
C CYS A 349 -27.66 -6.17 -24.10
N VAL A 350 -27.67 -6.48 -22.80
CA VAL A 350 -26.52 -6.22 -21.92
C VAL A 350 -25.92 -7.53 -21.43
N VAL A 351 -24.63 -7.73 -21.70
CA VAL A 351 -23.81 -8.76 -21.06
C VAL A 351 -23.02 -8.11 -19.93
N GLY A 352 -23.13 -8.67 -18.73
CA GLY A 352 -22.60 -8.07 -17.52
C GLY A 352 -21.81 -9.06 -16.67
N LEU A 353 -20.79 -8.56 -16.00
CA LEU A 353 -20.01 -9.26 -15.00
C LEU A 353 -19.90 -8.34 -13.78
N ASN A 354 -20.30 -8.82 -12.61
CA ASN A 354 -20.19 -8.10 -11.35
C ASN A 354 -19.42 -8.91 -10.32
N GLU A 355 -18.79 -8.20 -9.38
CA GLU A 355 -18.10 -8.79 -8.22
C GLU A 355 -17.06 -9.86 -8.61
N ALA A 356 -16.52 -9.78 -9.82
CA ALA A 356 -15.53 -10.73 -10.29
C ALA A 356 -14.16 -10.43 -9.67
N THR A 357 -13.34 -11.46 -9.58
CA THR A 357 -11.96 -11.39 -9.12
C THR A 357 -11.03 -11.92 -10.20
N LEU A 358 -9.82 -11.36 -10.26
CA LEU A 358 -8.80 -11.80 -11.21
C LEU A 358 -7.43 -11.75 -10.53
N PRO A 359 -6.80 -12.91 -10.25
CA PRO A 359 -5.47 -12.95 -9.64
C PRO A 359 -4.42 -12.20 -10.46
N ALA A 360 -3.32 -11.82 -9.82
CA ALA A 360 -2.17 -11.24 -10.51
C ALA A 360 -1.69 -12.16 -11.64
N GLY A 361 -1.42 -11.59 -12.81
CA GLY A 361 -1.01 -12.31 -14.02
C GLY A 361 -2.10 -13.14 -14.71
N ALA A 362 -3.32 -13.20 -14.18
CA ALA A 362 -4.41 -13.97 -14.77
C ALA A 362 -5.14 -13.22 -15.88
N THR A 363 -5.81 -13.98 -16.76
CA THR A 363 -6.67 -13.43 -17.82
C THR A 363 -8.07 -14.05 -17.74
N GLY A 364 -9.08 -13.20 -17.53
CA GLY A 364 -10.49 -13.55 -17.64
C GLY A 364 -11.01 -13.27 -19.06
N ARG A 365 -11.98 -14.06 -19.53
CA ARG A 365 -12.56 -13.93 -20.87
C ARG A 365 -14.08 -14.05 -20.86
N ILE A 366 -14.74 -13.19 -21.63
CA ILE A 366 -16.15 -13.30 -21.98
C ILE A 366 -16.23 -13.52 -23.50
N ARG A 367 -17.00 -14.52 -23.91
CA ARG A 367 -17.35 -14.75 -25.32
C ARG A 367 -18.84 -14.51 -25.50
N VAL A 368 -19.22 -13.74 -26.49
CA VAL A 368 -20.62 -13.44 -26.83
C VAL A 368 -20.85 -13.84 -28.28
N ARG A 369 -21.89 -14.62 -28.53
CA ARG A 369 -22.35 -15.04 -29.86
C ARG A 369 -23.67 -14.34 -30.16
N ALA A 370 -23.74 -13.71 -31.32
CA ALA A 370 -24.95 -13.07 -31.83
C ALA A 370 -25.07 -13.32 -33.34
N THR A 371 -26.29 -13.28 -33.86
CA THR A 371 -26.54 -13.26 -35.30
C THR A 371 -26.85 -11.84 -35.75
N LEU A 372 -26.31 -11.44 -36.90
CA LEU A 372 -26.66 -10.17 -37.53
C LEU A 372 -28.13 -10.21 -37.98
N ARG A 373 -28.87 -9.12 -37.78
CA ARG A 373 -30.28 -9.01 -38.15
C ARG A 373 -30.48 -8.85 -39.65
#